data_AF-G4QG78-F1
#
_entry.id   AF-G4QG78-F1
#
_cell.length_a   1.000
_cell.length_b   1.000
_cell.length_c   1.000
_cell.angle_alpha   90.00
_cell.angle_beta   90.00
_cell.angle_gamma   90.00
#
_symmetry.space_group_name_H-M   'P 1'
#
loop_
_entity.id
_entity.type
_entity.pdbx_description
1 polymer ?
#
loop_
_entity_poly.entity_id
_entity_poly.type
_entity_poly.pdbx_seq_one_letter_code
_entity_poly.pdbx_strand_id
1 'polypeptide(L)'
;MVLRKHLPEKLKSMTEQKTSFEAAMQELEEIVVEMEKGDIPLEDSLKKFERGIQLARQSQQQLKAAEQKVQILMQSNGTETLADFESDEL
;
A
#
# COMPACT_ATOMS: atom_id res chain seq x y z
N MET A 1 31.95 18.13 6.24
CA MET A 1 30.88 18.60 5.32
C MET A 1 29.67 17.71 5.51
N VAL A 2 28.78 18.05 6.46
CA VAL A 2 27.65 17.19 6.87
C VAL A 2 26.40 17.58 6.08
N LEU A 3 26.26 17.01 4.88
CA LEU A 3 25.11 17.22 3.99
C LEU A 3 23.89 16.34 4.36
N ARG A 4 23.58 16.19 5.65
CA ARG A 4 22.45 15.32 6.11
C ARG A 4 21.20 16.03 6.61
N LYS A 5 21.13 17.37 6.61
CA LYS A 5 20.09 18.07 7.38
C LYS A 5 18.83 18.57 6.67
N HIS A 6 18.65 18.37 5.36
CA HIS A 6 17.40 18.79 4.70
C HIS A 6 16.94 17.76 3.66
N LEU A 7 16.57 16.57 4.12
CA LEU A 7 15.70 15.70 3.31
C LEU A 7 14.32 16.39 3.24
N PRO A 8 13.81 16.76 2.05
CA PRO A 8 12.55 17.49 1.94
C PRO A 8 11.39 16.61 2.46
N GLU A 9 10.51 17.20 3.27
CA GLU A 9 9.42 16.49 3.97
C GLU A 9 8.55 15.64 3.05
N LYS A 10 8.33 16.10 1.80
CA LYS A 10 7.61 15.36 0.76
C LYS A 10 8.25 14.03 0.33
N LEU A 11 9.59 13.93 0.38
CA LEU A 11 10.33 12.70 0.05
C LEU A 11 10.35 11.74 1.25
N LYS A 12 10.46 12.28 2.47
CA LYS A 12 10.43 11.50 3.72
C LYS A 12 9.08 10.83 3.96
N SER A 13 7.98 11.57 3.83
CA SER A 13 6.62 11.03 3.94
C SER A 13 6.35 9.91 2.91
N MET A 14 6.88 10.04 1.68
CA MET A 14 6.70 9.03 0.63
C MET A 14 7.48 7.73 0.90
N THR A 15 8.63 7.83 1.56
CA THR A 15 9.41 6.65 1.98
C THR A 15 8.77 5.94 3.17
N GLU A 16 8.20 6.70 4.12
CA GLU A 16 7.44 6.15 5.24
C GLU A 16 6.17 5.42 4.76
N GLN A 17 5.42 6.01 3.82
CA GLN A 17 4.26 5.36 3.19
C GLN A 17 4.64 4.08 2.43
N LYS A 18 5.75 4.11 1.68
CA LYS A 18 6.26 2.90 1.00
C LYS A 18 6.57 1.79 2.01
N THR A 19 7.26 2.13 3.11
CA THR A 19 7.60 1.16 4.15
C THR A 19 6.35 0.60 4.81
N SER A 20 5.31 1.42 5.04
CA SER A 20 4.04 0.94 5.59
C SER A 20 3.26 0.07 4.62
N PHE A 21 3.35 0.32 3.32
CA PHE A 21 2.73 -0.53 2.30
C PHE A 21 3.41 -1.89 2.23
N GLU A 22 4.74 -1.93 2.14
CA GLU A 22 5.51 -3.18 2.09
C GLU A 22 5.27 -4.02 3.35
N ALA A 23 5.24 -3.40 4.53
CA ALA A 23 4.91 -4.09 5.77
C ALA A 23 3.48 -4.67 5.77
N ALA A 24 2.50 -3.90 5.28
CA ALA A 24 1.10 -4.37 5.20
C ALA A 24 0.95 -5.54 4.21
N MET A 25 1.68 -5.53 3.11
CA MET A 25 1.70 -6.62 2.14
C MET A 25 2.35 -7.88 2.72
N GLN A 26 3.47 -7.74 3.42
CA GLN A 26 4.12 -8.87 4.07
C GLN A 26 3.21 -9.52 5.11
N GLU A 27 2.54 -8.72 5.96
CA GLU A 27 1.60 -9.25 6.95
C GLU A 27 0.41 -9.97 6.29
N LEU A 28 -0.08 -9.45 5.16
CA LEU A 28 -1.17 -10.08 4.41
C LEU A 28 -0.74 -11.44 3.83
N GLU A 29 0.46 -11.54 3.28
CA GLU A 29 1.03 -12.80 2.78
C GLU A 29 1.18 -13.83 3.91
N GLU A 30 1.67 -13.41 5.07
CA GLU A 30 1.79 -14.28 6.25
C GLU A 30 0.41 -14.80 6.70
N ILE A 31 -0.61 -13.92 6.74
CA ILE A 31 -1.99 -14.31 7.05
C ILE A 31 -2.52 -15.35 6.06
N VAL A 32 -2.31 -15.14 4.75
CA VAL A 32 -2.77 -16.09 3.72
C VAL A 32 -2.11 -17.45 3.92
N VAL A 33 -0.78 -17.48 4.07
CA VAL A 33 -0.03 -18.72 4.31
C VAL A 33 -0.51 -19.42 5.58
N GLU A 34 -0.81 -18.69 6.64
CA GLU A 34 -1.35 -19.26 7.87
C GLU A 34 -2.76 -19.85 7.67
N MET A 35 -3.65 -19.14 6.97
CA MET A 35 -5.00 -19.61 6.68
C MET A 35 -5.01 -20.84 5.76
N GLU A 36 -4.08 -20.93 4.80
CA GLU A 36 -3.95 -22.07 3.88
C GLU A 36 -3.47 -23.36 4.56
N LYS A 37 -2.76 -23.26 5.70
CA LYS A 37 -2.33 -24.44 6.47
C LYS A 37 -3.50 -25.22 7.07
N GLY A 38 -4.65 -24.58 7.28
CA GLY A 38 -5.88 -25.25 7.71
C GLY A 38 -5.96 -25.68 9.19
N ASP A 39 -4.87 -25.62 9.94
CA ASP A 39 -4.81 -26.05 11.35
C ASP A 39 -5.18 -24.94 12.37
N ILE A 40 -5.88 -23.89 11.92
CA ILE A 40 -6.20 -22.72 12.75
C ILE A 40 -7.61 -22.83 13.33
N PRO A 41 -7.81 -22.61 14.64
CA PRO A 41 -9.13 -22.54 15.26
C PRO A 41 -10.02 -21.51 14.58
N LEU A 42 -11.33 -21.80 14.47
CA LEU A 42 -12.30 -20.95 13.78
C LEU A 42 -12.26 -19.47 14.23
N GLU A 43 -12.19 -19.22 15.54
CA GLU A 43 -12.12 -17.85 16.07
C GLU A 43 -10.89 -17.10 15.59
N ASP A 44 -9.74 -17.77 15.50
CA ASP A 44 -8.50 -17.16 15.05
C ASP A 44 -8.48 -17.00 13.52
N SER A 45 -9.11 -17.91 12.79
CA SER A 45 -9.33 -17.77 11.35
C SER A 45 -10.19 -16.54 11.02
N LEU A 46 -11.24 -16.27 11.82
CA LEU A 46 -12.06 -15.07 11.66
C LEU A 46 -11.27 -13.79 11.94
N LYS A 47 -10.48 -13.74 13.02
CA LYS A 47 -9.62 -12.59 13.33
C LYS A 47 -8.61 -12.32 12.21
N LYS A 48 -7.97 -13.38 11.70
CA LYS A 48 -7.02 -13.28 10.57
C LYS A 48 -7.70 -12.78 9.30
N PHE A 49 -8.89 -13.28 8.99
CA PHE A 49 -9.66 -12.80 7.85
C PHE A 49 -10.00 -11.31 7.97
N GLU A 50 -10.51 -10.87 9.13
CA GLU A 50 -10.78 -9.46 9.40
C GLU A 50 -9.53 -8.59 9.24
N ARG A 51 -8.38 -9.06 9.78
CA ARG A 51 -7.11 -8.37 9.63
C ARG A 51 -6.67 -8.29 8.17
N GLY A 52 -6.79 -9.38 7.41
CA GLY A 52 -6.49 -9.41 5.98
C GLY A 52 -7.32 -8.40 5.18
N ILE A 53 -8.63 -8.29 5.46
CA ILE A 53 -9.50 -7.29 4.84
C ILE A 53 -9.07 -5.86 5.20
N GLN A 54 -8.68 -5.61 6.46
CA GLN A 54 -8.18 -4.30 6.87
C GLN A 54 -6.88 -3.93 6.14
N LEU A 55 -5.93 -4.86 6.05
CA LEU A 55 -4.67 -4.67 5.33
C LEU A 55 -4.90 -4.40 3.84
N ALA A 56 -5.75 -5.19 3.18
CA ALA A 56 -6.09 -4.99 1.77
C ALA A 56 -6.69 -3.61 1.50
N ARG A 57 -7.63 -3.16 2.34
CA ARG A 57 -8.22 -1.82 2.25
C ARG A 57 -7.19 -0.71 2.47
N GLN A 58 -6.32 -0.88 3.46
CA GLN A 58 -5.24 0.07 3.74
C GLN A 58 -4.27 0.17 2.56
N SER A 59 -3.88 -0.95 1.96
CA SER A 59 -3.04 -1.01 0.76
C SER A 59 -3.68 -0.29 -0.42
N GLN A 60 -4.98 -0.54 -0.68
CA GLN A 60 -5.72 0.14 -1.76
C GLN A 60 -5.77 1.67 -1.56
N GLN A 61 -5.98 2.13 -0.32
CA GLN A 61 -5.97 3.56 0.00
C GLN A 61 -4.60 4.21 -0.23
N GLN A 62 -3.52 3.52 0.16
CA GLN A 62 -2.16 4.01 -0.07
C GLN A 62 -1.83 4.10 -1.57
N LEU A 63 -2.23 3.09 -2.36
CA LEU A 63 -2.06 3.10 -3.81
C LEU A 63 -2.82 4.26 -4.46
N LYS A 64 -4.08 4.48 -4.09
CA LYS A 64 -4.88 5.61 -4.58
C LYS A 64 -4.25 6.96 -4.26
N ALA A 65 -3.72 7.12 -3.04
CA ALA A 65 -3.03 8.35 -2.65
C ALA A 65 -1.73 8.56 -3.45
N ALA A 66 -0.99 7.48 -3.72
CA ALA A 66 0.21 7.53 -4.54
C ALA A 66 -0.12 7.93 -5.99
N GLU A 67 -1.13 7.30 -6.59
CA GLU A 67 -1.62 7.60 -7.94
C GLU A 67 -2.03 9.07 -8.08
N GLN A 68 -2.87 9.57 -7.16
CA GLN A 68 -3.28 10.98 -7.16
C GLN A 68 -2.07 11.92 -7.08
N LYS A 69 -1.05 11.57 -6.28
CA LYS A 69 0.17 12.37 -6.17
C LYS A 69 0.97 12.37 -7.47
N VAL A 70 1.06 11.24 -8.17
CA VAL A 70 1.70 11.16 -9.50
C VAL A 70 0.93 12.02 -10.50
N GLN A 71 -0.40 11.93 -10.53
CA GLN A 71 -1.26 12.73 -11.41
C GLN A 71 -1.01 14.24 -11.24
N ILE A 72 -0.98 14.73 -10.00
CA ILE A 72 -0.71 16.14 -9.69
C ILE A 72 0.68 16.55 -10.19
N LEU A 73 1.70 15.70 -10.00
CA LEU A 73 3.07 15.98 -10.45
C LEU A 73 3.16 16.03 -11.98
N MET A 74 2.49 15.12 -12.69
CA MET A 74 2.47 15.11 -14.16
C MET A 74 1.76 16.34 -14.73
N GLN A 75 0.60 16.71 -14.18
CA GLN A 75 -0.12 17.93 -14.55
C GLN A 75 0.71 19.19 -14.29
N SER A 76 1.46 19.25 -13.19
CA SER A 76 2.33 20.38 -12.88
C SER A 76 3.53 20.54 -13.84
N ASN A 77 3.94 19.44 -14.49
CA ASN A 77 5.04 19.43 -15.47
C ASN A 77 4.57 19.51 -16.93
N GLY A 78 3.26 19.67 -17.19
CA GLY A 78 2.71 19.76 -18.55
C GLY A 78 2.73 18.45 -19.34
N THR A 79 2.95 17.32 -18.67
CA THR A 79 2.97 15.96 -19.24
C THR A 79 1.67 15.23 -18.91
N GLU A 80 1.19 14.43 -19.87
CA GLU A 80 -0.14 13.80 -20.00
C GLU A 80 -0.84 13.29 -18.72
N THR A 81 -2.17 13.24 -18.77
CA THR A 81 -3.05 12.66 -17.75
C THR A 81 -2.89 11.14 -17.65
N LEU A 82 -2.73 10.62 -16.42
CA LEU A 82 -2.88 9.19 -16.13
C LEU A 82 -4.30 8.76 -16.52
N ALA A 83 -4.40 7.68 -17.30
CA ALA A 83 -5.66 7.01 -17.56
C ALA A 83 -5.96 6.04 -16.41
N ASP A 84 -7.24 5.92 -16.04
CA ASP A 84 -7.68 4.93 -15.07
C ASP A 84 -7.30 3.52 -15.59
N PHE A 85 -6.77 2.68 -14.70
CA PHE A 85 -6.55 1.28 -15.03
C PHE A 85 -7.90 0.56 -14.97
N GLU A 86 -8.54 0.35 -16.12
CA GLU A 86 -9.72 -0.51 -16.22
C GLU A 86 -9.28 -1.96 -15.97
N SER A 87 -9.52 -2.44 -14.76
CA SER A 87 -9.45 -3.87 -14.46
C SER A 87 -10.64 -4.54 -15.14
N ASP A 88 -10.50 -4.87 -16.42
CA ASP A 88 -11.41 -5.77 -17.11
C ASP A 88 -11.58 -7.05 -16.26
N GLU A 89 -12.84 -7.43 -16.07
CA GLU A 89 -13.34 -8.51 -15.23
C GLU A 89 -12.50 -9.81 -15.33
N LEU A 90 -12.18 -10.40 -14.16
CA LEU A 90 -11.89 -11.82 -14.01
C LEU A 90 -13.03 -12.49 -13.25
#